data_AF-A0A7G7W766-F1
#
_entry.id   AF-A0A7G7W766-F1
#
_cell.length_a   1.000
_cell.length_b   1.000
_cell.length_c   1.000
_cell.angle_alpha   90.00
_cell.angle_beta   90.00
_cell.angle_gamma   90.00
#
_symmetry.space_group_name_H-M   'P 1'
#
loop_
_entity.id
_entity.type
_entity.pdbx_description
1 polymer ?
#
loop_
_entity_poly.entity_id
_entity_poly.type
_entity_poly.pdbx_seq_one_letter_code
_entity_poly.pdbx_strand_id
1 'polypeptide(L)'
;MKDSPHPAKRRRYDATFRTEALRLAGESRSTQAAARALNISPKLLYKWQKEALTPVAAARGADLDPATAAELRQLRALARRQAQELDILKKAIAIFSATDSL
;
A
#
# COMPACT_ATOMS: atom_id res chain seq x y z
N MET A 1 3.03 -35.72 32.49
CA MET A 1 2.54 -34.33 32.65
C MET A 1 2.73 -33.63 31.31
N LYS A 2 1.70 -32.96 30.78
CA LYS A 2 1.77 -32.27 29.48
C LYS A 2 2.21 -30.83 29.72
N ASP A 3 3.42 -30.48 29.30
CA ASP A 3 3.89 -29.10 29.29
C ASP A 3 3.03 -28.29 28.32
N SER A 4 2.20 -27.41 28.87
CA SER A 4 1.36 -26.52 28.08
C SER A 4 2.17 -25.28 27.72
N PRO A 5 2.32 -24.94 26.42
CA PRO A 5 3.09 -23.77 26.04
C PRO A 5 2.34 -22.51 26.50
N HIS A 6 3.00 -21.70 27.34
CA HIS A 6 2.46 -20.44 27.81
C HIS A 6 2.29 -19.46 26.64
N PRO A 7 1.17 -18.72 26.53
CA PRO A 7 0.93 -17.85 25.38
C PRO A 7 1.95 -16.71 25.38
N ALA A 8 2.87 -16.74 24.41
CA ALA A 8 3.86 -15.69 24.21
C ALA A 8 3.15 -14.32 24.05
N LYS A 9 3.62 -13.33 24.82
CA LYS A 9 3.09 -11.96 24.83
C LYS A 9 3.11 -11.40 23.41
N ARG A 10 1.94 -11.08 22.85
CA ARG A 10 1.82 -10.59 21.47
C ARG A 10 2.51 -9.24 21.31
N ARG A 11 3.49 -9.14 20.41
CA ARG A 11 4.10 -7.86 20.00
C ARG A 11 3.01 -6.90 19.51
N ARG A 12 3.06 -5.66 20.02
CA ARG A 12 2.23 -4.54 19.57
C ARG A 12 3.09 -3.65 18.70
N TYR A 13 2.52 -3.16 17.62
CA TYR A 13 3.13 -2.20 16.71
C TYR A 13 2.29 -0.93 16.76
N ASP A 14 2.95 0.22 16.72
CA ASP A 14 2.29 1.51 16.65
C ASP A 14 1.73 1.78 15.24
N ALA A 15 0.93 2.83 15.13
CA ALA A 15 0.27 3.20 13.88
C ALA A 15 1.28 3.62 12.80
N THR A 16 2.34 4.33 13.20
CA THR A 16 3.44 4.78 12.33
C THR A 16 4.16 3.59 11.70
N PHE A 17 4.56 2.59 12.48
CA PHE A 17 5.18 1.37 11.95
C PHE A 17 4.24 0.63 11.00
N ARG A 18 2.96 0.54 11.34
CA ARG A 18 1.96 -0.11 10.48
C ARG A 18 1.83 0.60 9.13
N THR A 19 1.85 1.93 9.09
CA THR A 19 1.79 2.72 7.86
C THR A 19 3.01 2.48 6.99
N GLU A 20 4.21 2.56 7.56
CA GLU A 20 5.45 2.30 6.83
C GLU A 20 5.53 0.84 6.33
N ALA A 21 5.05 -0.11 7.14
CA ALA A 21 5.00 -1.51 6.74
C ALA A 21 4.10 -1.73 5.51
N LEU A 22 2.96 -1.02 5.44
CA LEU A 22 2.07 -1.08 4.28
C LEU A 22 2.67 -0.38 3.05
N ARG A 23 3.36 0.75 3.23
CA ARG A 23 4.08 1.44 2.15
C ARG A 23 5.16 0.53 1.56
N LEU A 24 6.03 -0.04 2.40
CA LEU A 24 7.08 -0.95 1.97
C LEU A 24 6.51 -2.19 1.28
N ALA A 25 5.37 -2.71 1.73
CA ALA A 25 4.71 -3.82 1.07
C ALA A 25 4.23 -3.51 -0.35
N GLY A 26 3.87 -2.25 -0.64
CA GLY A 26 3.50 -1.80 -1.99
C GLY A 26 4.70 -1.57 -2.91
N GLU A 27 5.86 -1.23 -2.35
CA GLU A 27 7.12 -1.03 -3.10
C GLU A 27 7.92 -2.33 -3.31
N SER A 28 7.66 -3.32 -2.45
CA SER A 28 8.38 -4.60 -2.48
C SER A 28 7.90 -5.52 -3.60
N ARG A 29 8.80 -6.40 -4.05
CA ARG A 29 8.46 -7.47 -5.03
C ARG A 29 7.33 -8.40 -4.56
N SER A 30 7.17 -8.56 -3.24
CA SER A 30 6.06 -9.31 -2.64
C SER A 30 5.86 -8.93 -1.18
N THR A 31 4.65 -9.19 -0.64
CA THR A 31 4.36 -9.05 0.80
C THR A 31 5.27 -9.92 1.66
N GLN A 32 5.72 -11.07 1.14
CA GLN A 32 6.66 -11.93 1.85
C GLN A 32 8.06 -11.31 1.94
N ALA A 33 8.54 -10.66 0.87
CA ALA A 33 9.80 -9.93 0.88
C ALA A 33 9.76 -8.76 1.88
N ALA A 34 8.67 -7.98 1.87
CA ALA A 34 8.47 -6.88 2.82
C ALA A 34 8.44 -7.37 4.28
N ALA A 35 7.72 -8.45 4.56
CA ALA A 35 7.63 -9.01 5.89
C ALA A 35 8.98 -9.52 6.41
N ARG A 36 9.80 -10.13 5.54
CA ARG A 36 11.18 -10.53 5.87
C ARG A 36 12.05 -9.32 6.20
N ALA A 37 11.99 -8.26 5.38
CA ALA A 37 12.74 -7.03 5.60
C ALA A 37 12.39 -6.35 6.93
N LEU A 38 11.11 -6.40 7.33
CA LEU A 38 10.61 -5.82 8.58
C LEU A 38 10.69 -6.76 9.79
N ASN A 39 11.15 -8.00 9.58
CA ASN A 39 11.17 -9.05 10.60
C ASN A 39 9.80 -9.27 11.30
N ILE A 40 8.71 -9.23 10.51
CA ILE A 40 7.35 -9.50 10.97
C ILE A 40 6.77 -10.72 10.27
N SER A 41 5.67 -11.27 10.81
CA SER A 41 5.01 -12.37 10.13
C SER A 41 4.31 -11.88 8.85
N PRO A 42 4.47 -12.58 7.70
CA PRO A 42 3.74 -12.23 6.47
C PRO A 42 2.23 -12.23 6.67
N LYS A 43 1.71 -13.15 7.50
CA LYS A 43 0.28 -13.24 7.83
C LYS A 43 -0.24 -11.97 8.50
N LEU A 44 0.56 -11.35 9.36
CA LEU A 44 0.20 -10.08 10.00
C LEU A 44 0.12 -8.95 8.97
N LEU A 45 1.10 -8.89 8.06
CA LEU A 45 1.14 -7.86 7.03
C LEU A 45 -0.03 -8.00 6.04
N TYR A 46 -0.37 -9.24 5.61
CA TYR A 46 -1.57 -9.50 4.82
C TYR A 46 -2.86 -9.08 5.54
N LYS A 47 -2.95 -9.31 6.86
CA LYS A 47 -4.10 -8.85 7.65
C LYS A 47 -4.22 -7.33 7.62
N TRP A 48 -3.12 -6.62 7.81
CA TRP A 48 -3.11 -5.16 7.75
C TRP A 48 -3.46 -4.62 6.37
N GLN A 49 -2.99 -5.26 5.29
CA GLN A 49 -3.37 -4.92 3.91
C GLN A 49 -4.89 -5.08 3.70
N LYS A 50 -5.46 -6.21 4.15
CA LYS A 50 -6.91 -6.45 4.06
C LYS A 50 -7.70 -5.42 4.87
N GLU A 51 -7.27 -5.13 6.09
CA GLU A 51 -7.88 -4.11 6.94
C GLU A 51 -7.78 -2.69 6.33
N ALA A 52 -6.71 -2.37 5.60
CA ALA A 52 -6.59 -1.09 4.88
C ALA A 52 -7.49 -1.02 3.64
N LEU A 53 -7.73 -2.15 2.98
CA LEU A 53 -8.64 -2.24 1.84
C LEU A 53 -10.12 -2.25 2.25
N THR A 54 -10.43 -2.70 3.46
CA THR A 54 -11.81 -2.82 3.98
C THR A 54 -12.55 -1.47 4.03
N PRO A 55 -12.00 -0.37 4.60
CA PRO A 55 -12.67 0.93 4.57
C PRO A 55 -12.77 1.49 3.15
N VAL A 56 -11.82 1.20 2.25
CA VAL A 56 -11.89 1.60 0.84
C VAL A 56 -13.01 0.85 0.10
N ALA A 57 -13.18 -0.44 0.37
CA ALA A 57 -14.27 -1.24 -0.19
C ALA A 57 -15.62 -0.83 0.38
N ALA A 58 -15.69 -0.57 1.70
CA ALA A 58 -16.87 -0.04 2.35
C ALA A 58 -17.25 1.34 1.80
N ALA A 59 -16.30 2.24 1.59
CA ALA A 59 -16.55 3.54 0.96
C ALA A 59 -16.96 3.43 -0.52
N ARG A 60 -16.58 2.36 -1.22
CA ARG A 60 -17.05 2.10 -2.60
C ARG A 60 -18.46 1.50 -2.64
N GLY A 61 -18.88 0.79 -1.59
CA GLY A 61 -20.19 0.12 -1.51
C GLY A 61 -21.22 0.85 -0.66
N ALA A 62 -20.83 1.90 0.07
CA ALA A 62 -21.75 2.78 0.76
C ALA A 62 -22.41 3.74 -0.25
N ASP A 63 -23.70 4.01 -0.04
CA ASP A 63 -24.39 5.12 -0.69
C ASP A 63 -23.74 6.42 -0.20
N LEU A 64 -22.72 6.87 -0.93
CA LEU A 64 -22.08 8.15 -0.69
C LEU A 64 -23.06 9.24 -1.11
N ASP A 65 -23.14 10.31 -0.31
CA ASP A 65 -23.80 11.53 -0.72
C ASP A 65 -23.33 11.98 -2.13
N PRO A 66 -24.23 12.43 -3.03
CA PRO A 66 -23.89 12.76 -4.41
C PRO A 66 -22.74 13.76 -4.57
N ALA A 67 -22.59 14.72 -3.65
CA ALA A 67 -21.49 15.70 -3.68
C ALA A 67 -20.16 15.02 -3.36
N THR A 68 -20.14 14.18 -2.31
CA THR A 68 -18.97 13.38 -1.93
C THR A 68 -18.55 12.43 -3.06
N ALA A 69 -19.52 11.79 -3.72
CA ALA A 69 -19.28 10.90 -4.86
C ALA A 69 -18.75 11.65 -6.10
N ALA A 70 -19.21 12.88 -6.33
CA ALA A 70 -18.72 13.74 -7.40
C ALA A 70 -17.27 14.17 -7.14
N GLU A 71 -16.96 14.63 -5.93
CA GLU A 71 -15.61 15.01 -5.53
C GLU A 71 -14.64 13.82 -5.65
N LEU A 72 -15.04 12.65 -5.16
CA LEU A 72 -14.22 11.44 -5.28
C LEU A 72 -13.94 11.06 -6.74
N ARG A 73 -14.91 11.23 -7.64
CA ARG A 73 -14.71 11.03 -9.09
C ARG A 73 -13.71 12.02 -9.67
N GLN A 74 -13.79 13.30 -9.28
CA GLN A 74 -12.86 14.33 -9.72
C GLN A 74 -11.43 14.05 -9.23
N LEU A 75 -11.26 13.74 -7.95
CA LEU A 75 -9.96 13.40 -7.37
C LEU A 75 -9.35 12.18 -8.05
N ARG A 76 -10.15 11.15 -8.34
CA ARG A 76 -9.67 9.97 -9.08
C ARG A 76 -9.29 10.31 -10.52
N ALA A 77 -10.00 11.21 -11.19
CA ALA A 77 -9.65 11.66 -12.54
C ALA A 77 -8.32 12.44 -12.54
N LEU A 78 -8.14 13.33 -11.58
CA LEU A 78 -6.90 14.09 -11.40
C LEU A 78 -5.71 13.16 -11.13
N ALA A 79 -5.86 12.21 -10.21
CA ALA A 79 -4.81 11.26 -9.89
C ALA A 79 -4.39 10.41 -11.10
N ARG A 80 -5.34 9.98 -11.94
CA ARG A 80 -5.03 9.26 -13.19
C ARG A 80 -4.24 10.14 -14.17
N ARG A 81 -4.64 11.40 -14.32
CA ARG A 81 -3.93 12.36 -15.19
C ARG A 81 -2.50 12.58 -14.70
N GLN A 82 -2.31 12.84 -13.42
CA GLN A 82 -0.99 13.03 -12.83
C GLN A 82 -0.10 11.79 -12.99
N ALA A 83 -0.66 10.59 -12.81
CA ALA A 83 0.08 9.35 -13.03
C ALA A 83 0.54 9.20 -14.50
N GLN A 84 -0.29 9.60 -15.46
CA GLN A 84 0.05 9.59 -16.88
C GLN A 84 1.14 10.63 -17.21
N GLU A 85 1.03 11.84 -16.68
CA GLU A 85 2.05 12.88 -16.84
C GLU A 85 3.41 12.41 -16.30
N LEU A 86 3.44 11.78 -15.12
CA LEU A 86 4.66 11.19 -14.57
C LEU A 86 5.23 10.06 -15.42
N ASP A 87 4.40 9.19 -16.00
CA ASP A 87 4.86 8.12 -16.90
C ASP A 87 5.49 8.69 -18.19
N ILE A 88 4.87 9.72 -18.78
CA ILE A 88 5.42 10.42 -19.95
C ILE A 88 6.78 11.05 -19.61
N LEU A 89 6.87 11.76 -18.48
CA LEU A 89 8.12 12.38 -18.05
C LEU A 89 9.23 11.34 -17.80
N LYS A 90 8.91 10.21 -17.17
CA LYS A 90 9.86 9.10 -16.98
C LYS A 90 10.37 8.55 -18.31
N LYS A 91 9.48 8.37 -19.29
CA LYS A 91 9.84 7.91 -20.64
C LYS A 91 10.75 8.91 -21.35
N ALA A 92 10.43 10.20 -21.26
CA ALA A 92 11.27 11.26 -21.84
C ALA A 92 12.68 11.24 -21.24
N ILE A 93 12.79 11.21 -19.91
CA ILE A 93 14.09 11.11 -19.21
C ILE A 93 14.87 9.88 -19.68
N ALA A 94 14.24 8.71 -19.74
CA ALA A 94 14.90 7.48 -20.19
C ALA A 94 15.46 7.58 -21.61
N ILE A 95 14.74 8.24 -22.53
CA ILE A 95 15.21 8.49 -23.91
C ILE A 95 16.43 9.43 -23.88
N PHE A 96 16.33 10.57 -23.18
CA PHE A 96 17.41 11.56 -23.13
C PHE A 96 18.69 11.00 -22.48
N SER A 97 18.55 10.20 -21.41
CA SER A 97 19.71 9.55 -20.78
C SER A 97 20.36 8.48 -21.66
N ALA A 98 19.58 7.78 -22.50
CA ALA A 98 20.12 6.80 -23.44
C ALA A 98 20.87 7.47 -24.60
N THR A 99 20.44 8.66 -25.04
CA THR A 99 21.09 9.40 -26.12
C THR A 99 22.39 10.10 -25.71
N ASP A 100 22.53 10.47 -24.43
CA ASP A 100 23.74 11.14 -23.89
C ASP A 100 24.91 10.15 -23.64
N SER A 101 24.66 8.84 -23.81
CA SER A 101 25.63 7.75 -23.62
C SER A 101 26.26 7.26 -24.95
N LEU A 102 26.05 7.98 -26.06
CA LEU A 102 26.63 7.74 -27.39
C LEU A 102 27.51 8.91 -27.79
#